data_AF-A0A846CY66-F1
#
_entry.id   AF-A0A846CY66-F1
#
_cell.length_a   1.000
_cell.length_b   1.000
_cell.length_c   1.000
_cell.angle_alpha   90.00
_cell.angle_beta   90.00
_cell.angle_gamma   90.00
#
_symmetry.space_group_name_H-M   'P 1'
#
loop_
_entity.id
_entity.type
_entity.pdbx_description
1 polymer ?
#
loop_
_entity_poly.entity_id
_entity_poly.type
_entity_poly.pdbx_seq_one_letter_code
_entity_poly.pdbx_strand_id
1 'polypeptide(L)'
;QLHYRANAFPNMLTWVLQTIEYFAKRSDLQLLIRIHPAEIRGTLPSRQPLLPEIKKVWSQLPKNIFIIPPESPVSTYAAMMECDSVIIYGTKTGVELTSVGIPVIVGGEAWIRDKGITMDPSTAEEYFQCLDKLPLGERLDSNSLKRARMYAYHFFFRRMIPLQFTEPLSENPYVKLNITSLDQLLPGADPGLDIICDGILSGSPFIYPAERLGIDRV
;
A
#
# COMPACT_ATOMS: atom_id res chain seq x y z
N GLN A 1 -7.77 6.62 7.91
CA GLN A 1 -7.23 7.76 7.14
C GLN A 1 -5.81 7.98 7.63
N LEU A 2 -4.85 8.17 6.72
CA LEU A 2 -3.50 8.60 7.08
C LEU A 2 -3.53 10.12 7.07
N HIS A 3 -3.27 10.79 8.19
CA HIS A 3 -3.31 12.25 8.22
C HIS A 3 -2.11 12.86 7.46
N TYR A 4 -2.14 12.83 6.13
CA TYR A 4 -1.29 13.64 5.26
C TYR A 4 -2.04 14.93 4.94
N ARG A 5 -1.36 16.08 5.04
CA ARG A 5 -1.94 17.39 4.74
C ARG A 5 -2.23 17.60 3.25
N ALA A 6 -1.65 16.80 2.36
CA ALA A 6 -1.72 16.99 0.91
C ALA A 6 -2.30 15.74 0.22
N ASN A 7 -3.54 15.87 -0.26
CA ASN A 7 -4.17 14.93 -1.19
C ASN A 7 -4.43 15.68 -2.49
N ALA A 8 -3.93 15.17 -3.62
CA ALA A 8 -4.17 15.77 -4.92
C ALA A 8 -5.66 15.80 -5.30
N PHE A 9 -6.45 14.89 -4.73
CA PHE A 9 -7.89 14.77 -4.96
C PHE A 9 -8.66 14.68 -3.63
N PRO A 10 -9.92 15.14 -3.60
CA PRO A 10 -10.75 15.09 -2.39
C PRO A 10 -11.11 13.67 -1.96
N ASN A 11 -11.19 12.73 -2.91
CA ASN A 11 -11.48 11.32 -2.65
C ASN A 11 -11.04 10.43 -3.83
N MET A 12 -11.02 9.11 -3.56
CA MET A 12 -10.61 8.08 -4.53
C MET A 12 -11.50 8.05 -5.78
N LEU A 13 -12.81 8.28 -5.64
CA LEU A 13 -13.74 8.25 -6.76
C LEU A 13 -13.45 9.39 -7.74
N THR A 14 -13.30 10.62 -7.23
CA THR A 14 -12.92 11.77 -8.06
C THR A 14 -11.59 11.52 -8.77
N TRP A 15 -10.59 10.98 -8.06
CA TRP A 15 -9.30 10.62 -8.65
C TRP A 15 -9.43 9.62 -9.79
N VAL A 16 -10.13 8.50 -9.59
CA VAL A 16 -10.21 7.46 -10.64
C VAL A 16 -10.98 7.96 -11.86
N LEU A 17 -12.08 8.71 -11.67
CA LEU A 17 -12.90 9.19 -12.78
C LEU A 17 -12.09 10.18 -13.64
N GLN A 18 -11.41 11.15 -13.02
CA GLN A 18 -10.61 12.10 -13.77
C GLN A 18 -9.36 11.46 -14.40
N THR A 19 -8.80 10.43 -13.77
CA THR A 19 -7.70 9.64 -14.36
C THR A 19 -8.17 8.89 -15.61
N ILE A 20 -9.34 8.24 -15.56
CA ILE A 20 -9.94 7.59 -16.72
C ILE A 20 -10.17 8.62 -17.84
N GLU A 21 -10.70 9.80 -17.53
CA GLU A 21 -10.93 10.86 -18.52
C GLU A 21 -9.63 11.34 -19.17
N TYR A 22 -8.55 11.48 -18.39
CA TYR A 22 -7.23 11.84 -18.90
C TYR A 22 -6.72 10.78 -19.89
N PHE A 23 -6.72 9.50 -19.50
CA PHE A 23 -6.24 8.42 -20.36
C PHE A 23 -7.15 8.14 -21.56
N ALA A 24 -8.43 8.49 -21.50
CA ALA A 24 -9.33 8.44 -22.65
C ALA A 24 -8.83 9.32 -23.83
N LYS A 25 -8.07 10.38 -23.52
CA LYS A 25 -7.48 11.32 -24.49
C LYS A 25 -6.06 10.93 -24.92
N ARG A 26 -5.49 9.87 -24.33
CA ARG A 26 -4.11 9.37 -24.58
C ARG A 26 -4.14 8.00 -25.26
N SER A 27 -4.53 7.97 -26.55
CA SER A 27 -4.60 6.71 -27.30
C SER A 27 -3.24 6.07 -27.58
N ASP A 28 -2.15 6.78 -27.28
CA ASP A 28 -0.77 6.29 -27.27
C ASP A 28 -0.44 5.41 -26.05
N LEU A 29 -1.25 5.47 -24.99
CA LEU A 29 -1.06 4.72 -23.75
C LEU A 29 -2.24 3.81 -23.42
N GLN A 30 -1.96 2.74 -22.67
CA GLN A 30 -2.98 1.87 -22.08
C GLN A 30 -3.09 2.15 -20.58
N LEU A 31 -4.33 2.22 -20.07
CA LEU A 31 -4.62 2.29 -18.64
C LEU A 31 -5.19 0.96 -18.17
N LEU A 32 -4.46 0.26 -17.29
CA LEU A 32 -4.93 -0.95 -16.63
C LEU A 32 -5.36 -0.62 -15.19
N ILE A 33 -6.63 -0.83 -14.87
CA ILE A 33 -7.21 -0.53 -13.54
C ILE A 33 -7.47 -1.84 -12.80
N ARG A 34 -6.75 -2.08 -11.71
CA ARG A 34 -7.00 -3.20 -10.79
C ARG A 34 -7.85 -2.75 -9.61
N ILE A 35 -9.11 -3.20 -9.56
CA ILE A 35 -10.01 -2.98 -8.44
C ILE A 35 -9.72 -4.03 -7.35
N HIS A 36 -9.63 -3.65 -6.08
CA HIS A 36 -9.13 -4.55 -5.03
C HIS A 36 -10.12 -5.71 -4.71
N PRO A 37 -9.68 -6.98 -4.60
CA PRO A 37 -10.57 -8.11 -4.30
C PRO A 37 -11.37 -7.99 -3.01
N ALA A 38 -10.80 -7.30 -2.01
CA ALA A 38 -11.46 -7.05 -0.73
C ALA A 38 -12.71 -6.17 -0.84
N GLU A 39 -12.99 -5.52 -1.97
CA GLU A 39 -14.30 -4.87 -2.17
C GLU A 39 -15.46 -5.88 -2.06
N ILE A 40 -15.22 -7.15 -2.44
CA ILE A 40 -16.19 -8.24 -2.34
C ILE A 40 -15.83 -9.21 -1.21
N ARG A 41 -14.55 -9.59 -1.11
CA ARG A 41 -14.09 -10.69 -0.23
C ARG A 41 -13.51 -10.23 1.10
N GLY A 42 -13.55 -8.93 1.39
CA GLY A 42 -13.03 -8.37 2.64
C GLY A 42 -13.89 -8.76 3.83
N THR A 43 -13.32 -8.64 5.04
CA THR A 43 -14.07 -8.80 6.30
C THR A 43 -15.27 -7.84 6.38
N LEU A 44 -15.15 -6.68 5.75
CA LEU A 44 -16.23 -5.74 5.48
C LEU A 44 -16.22 -5.41 3.98
N PRO A 45 -17.26 -5.79 3.23
CA PRO A 45 -17.42 -5.39 1.83
C PRO A 45 -17.44 -3.86 1.67
N SER A 46 -17.02 -3.38 0.49
CA SER A 46 -17.04 -1.94 0.23
C SER A 46 -18.47 -1.41 0.21
N ARG A 47 -18.71 -0.29 0.91
CA ARG A 47 -19.99 0.44 0.87
C ARG A 47 -20.21 1.17 -0.45
N GLN A 48 -19.13 1.42 -1.20
CA GLN A 48 -19.16 2.08 -2.50
C GLN A 48 -18.21 1.33 -3.45
N PRO A 49 -18.68 0.24 -4.09
CA PRO A 49 -17.85 -0.53 -5.01
C PRO A 49 -17.47 0.29 -6.25
N LEU A 50 -16.23 0.19 -6.69
CA LEU A 50 -15.69 1.10 -7.70
C LEU A 50 -16.24 0.84 -9.11
N LEU A 51 -16.41 -0.44 -9.47
CA LEU A 51 -16.86 -0.83 -10.81
C LEU A 51 -18.26 -0.29 -11.16
N PRO A 52 -19.28 -0.40 -10.28
CA PRO A 52 -20.57 0.26 -10.51
C PRO A 52 -20.45 1.78 -10.69
N GLU A 53 -19.63 2.47 -9.90
CA GLU A 53 -19.47 3.93 -10.02
C GLU A 53 -18.86 4.33 -11.36
N ILE A 54 -17.85 3.59 -11.85
CA ILE A 54 -17.27 3.80 -13.18
C ILE A 54 -18.34 3.59 -14.26
N LYS A 55 -19.16 2.53 -14.15
CA LYS A 55 -20.22 2.23 -15.13
C LYS A 55 -21.35 3.26 -15.19
N LYS A 56 -21.56 4.04 -14.13
CA LYS A 56 -22.52 5.17 -14.15
C LYS A 56 -22.07 6.29 -15.10
N VAL A 57 -20.76 6.47 -15.26
CA VAL A 57 -20.16 7.52 -16.10
C VAL A 57 -19.87 6.99 -17.51
N TRP A 58 -19.37 5.76 -17.62
CA TRP A 58 -19.07 5.12 -18.91
C TRP A 58 -19.85 3.82 -19.09
N SER A 59 -20.82 3.85 -19.99
CA SER A 59 -21.51 2.63 -20.45
C SER A 59 -20.57 1.73 -21.27
N GLN A 60 -19.65 2.34 -22.01
CA GLN A 60 -18.53 1.70 -22.69
C GLN A 60 -17.25 2.49 -22.43
N LEU A 61 -16.19 1.80 -22.04
CA LEU A 61 -14.89 2.41 -21.81
C LEU A 61 -14.16 2.68 -23.13
N PRO A 62 -13.30 3.70 -23.18
CA PRO A 62 -12.34 3.88 -24.27
C PRO A 62 -11.52 2.60 -24.51
N LYS A 63 -11.17 2.33 -25.77
CA LYS A 63 -10.52 1.06 -26.18
C LYS A 63 -9.17 0.80 -25.51
N ASN A 64 -8.51 1.84 -25.01
CA ASN A 64 -7.22 1.76 -24.34
C ASN A 64 -7.32 1.62 -22.81
N ILE A 65 -8.53 1.51 -22.26
CA ILE A 65 -8.77 1.39 -20.81
C ILE A 65 -9.30 -0.01 -20.49
N PHE A 66 -8.58 -0.72 -19.62
CA PHE A 66 -8.87 -2.09 -19.24
C PHE A 66 -9.11 -2.16 -17.74
N ILE A 67 -10.14 -2.90 -17.32
CA ILE A 67 -10.45 -3.12 -15.90
C ILE A 67 -10.26 -4.58 -15.55
N ILE A 68 -9.46 -4.84 -14.51
CA ILE A 68 -9.43 -6.12 -13.79
C ILE A 68 -10.38 -5.99 -12.60
N PRO A 69 -11.57 -6.63 -12.65
CA PRO A 69 -12.58 -6.47 -11.62
C PRO A 69 -12.22 -7.23 -10.33
N PRO A 70 -12.83 -6.91 -9.17
CA PRO A 70 -12.43 -7.45 -7.87
C PRO A 70 -12.49 -8.99 -7.79
N GLU A 71 -13.41 -9.63 -8.50
CA GLU A 71 -13.60 -11.08 -8.59
C GLU A 71 -12.54 -11.81 -9.42
N SER A 72 -11.79 -11.07 -10.26
CA SER A 72 -10.77 -11.65 -11.12
C SER A 72 -9.63 -12.29 -10.29
N PRO A 73 -9.21 -13.52 -10.64
CA PRO A 73 -8.10 -14.21 -9.97
C PRO A 73 -6.73 -13.66 -10.36
N VAL A 74 -6.66 -12.71 -11.29
CA VAL A 74 -5.40 -12.10 -11.72
C VAL A 74 -4.66 -11.49 -10.53
N SER A 75 -3.41 -11.91 -10.37
CA SER A 75 -2.50 -11.38 -9.36
C SER A 75 -2.22 -9.91 -9.62
N THR A 76 -2.41 -9.07 -8.60
CA THR A 76 -2.05 -7.65 -8.66
C THR A 76 -0.58 -7.49 -9.03
N TYR A 77 0.32 -8.28 -8.45
CA TYR A 77 1.75 -8.19 -8.75
C TYR A 77 2.07 -8.55 -10.19
N ALA A 78 1.48 -9.63 -10.71
CA ALA A 78 1.68 -10.01 -12.11
C ALA A 78 1.22 -8.90 -13.06
N ALA A 79 0.04 -8.32 -12.81
CA ALA A 79 -0.48 -7.22 -13.62
C ALA A 79 0.42 -5.97 -13.56
N MET A 80 0.86 -5.57 -12.36
CA MET A 80 1.66 -4.36 -12.19
C MET A 80 3.10 -4.49 -12.71
N MET A 81 3.67 -5.70 -12.70
CA MET A 81 5.02 -5.95 -13.25
C MET A 81 5.11 -5.71 -14.76
N GLU A 82 4.00 -5.89 -15.48
CA GLU A 82 3.90 -5.60 -16.92
C GLU A 82 3.72 -4.10 -17.22
N CYS A 83 3.47 -3.28 -16.21
CA CYS A 83 3.29 -1.84 -16.39
C CYS A 83 4.64 -1.09 -16.40
N ASP A 84 4.74 -0.07 -17.25
CA ASP A 84 5.83 0.91 -17.25
C ASP A 84 5.95 1.62 -15.89
N SER A 85 4.81 2.09 -15.39
CA SER A 85 4.64 2.84 -14.16
C SER A 85 3.28 2.53 -13.55
N VAL A 86 3.14 2.77 -12.24
CA VAL A 86 1.90 2.47 -11.51
C VAL A 86 1.39 3.70 -10.78
N ILE A 87 0.08 3.92 -10.85
CA ILE A 87 -0.59 5.02 -10.16
C ILE A 87 -1.41 4.45 -9.02
N ILE A 88 -1.29 5.02 -7.82
CA ILE A 88 -1.94 4.51 -6.62
C ILE A 88 -2.73 5.57 -5.85
N TYR A 89 -3.68 5.10 -5.06
CA TYR A 89 -4.43 5.89 -4.09
C TYR A 89 -4.75 5.02 -2.86
N GLY A 90 -4.38 5.45 -1.65
CA GLY A 90 -4.83 4.79 -0.41
C GLY A 90 -4.21 3.42 -0.09
N THR A 91 -3.22 2.93 -0.85
CA THR A 91 -2.71 1.55 -0.73
C THR A 91 -1.27 1.46 -0.20
N LYS A 92 -0.96 0.32 0.42
CA LYS A 92 0.41 -0.08 0.80
C LYS A 92 1.21 -0.64 -0.37
N THR A 93 0.55 -1.00 -1.47
CA THR A 93 1.19 -1.60 -2.65
C THR A 93 2.27 -0.70 -3.26
N GLY A 94 2.22 0.62 -3.06
CA GLY A 94 3.33 1.50 -3.43
C GLY A 94 4.66 1.14 -2.76
N VAL A 95 4.63 0.67 -1.51
CA VAL A 95 5.84 0.22 -0.78
C VAL A 95 6.42 -1.04 -1.43
N GLU A 96 5.55 -1.95 -1.86
CA GLU A 96 5.93 -3.22 -2.48
C GLU A 96 6.49 -2.99 -3.89
N LEU A 97 5.79 -2.22 -4.74
CA LEU A 97 6.15 -2.01 -6.14
C LEU A 97 7.43 -1.19 -6.31
N THR A 98 7.63 -0.16 -5.49
CA THR A 98 8.89 0.61 -5.52
C THR A 98 10.09 -0.25 -5.11
N SER A 99 9.91 -1.25 -4.23
CA SER A 99 10.99 -2.16 -3.80
C SER A 99 11.48 -3.12 -4.90
N VAL A 100 10.68 -3.31 -5.95
CA VAL A 100 11.04 -4.04 -7.18
C VAL A 100 11.38 -3.11 -8.35
N GLY A 101 11.46 -1.79 -8.10
CA GLY A 101 11.94 -0.80 -9.05
C GLY A 101 10.90 -0.18 -9.96
N ILE A 102 9.61 -0.46 -9.77
CA ILE A 102 8.54 0.16 -10.57
C ILE A 102 8.34 1.61 -10.10
N PRO A 103 8.39 2.61 -11.00
CA PRO A 103 8.05 3.98 -10.66
C PRO A 103 6.58 4.11 -10.27
N VAL A 104 6.30 4.87 -9.21
CA VAL A 104 4.93 5.04 -8.68
C VAL A 104 4.55 6.51 -8.60
N ILE A 105 3.35 6.83 -9.09
CA ILE A 105 2.67 8.13 -8.93
C ILE A 105 1.60 8.00 -7.85
N VAL A 106 1.61 8.91 -6.88
CA VAL A 106 0.74 8.85 -5.69
C VAL A 106 -0.35 9.93 -5.78
N GLY A 107 -1.57 9.52 -6.19
CA GLY A 107 -2.71 10.44 -6.36
C GLY A 107 -3.44 10.83 -5.05
N GLY A 108 -3.13 10.21 -3.92
CA GLY A 108 -3.77 10.50 -2.64
C GLY A 108 -2.94 10.03 -1.45
N GLU A 109 -3.56 9.80 -0.31
CA GLU A 109 -2.86 9.32 0.88
C GLU A 109 -2.22 7.96 0.60
N ALA A 110 -0.92 7.81 0.80
CA ALA A 110 -0.27 6.52 0.72
C ALA A 110 0.89 6.44 1.72
N TRP A 111 1.15 5.24 2.22
CA TRP A 111 2.26 5.00 3.15
C TRP A 111 3.63 5.27 2.52
N ILE A 112 3.72 5.26 1.19
CA ILE A 112 4.96 5.46 0.43
C ILE A 112 5.28 6.94 0.16
N ARG A 113 4.33 7.85 0.42
CA ARG A 113 4.45 9.28 0.13
C ARG A 113 5.55 9.94 0.98
N ASP A 114 6.19 10.96 0.43
CA ASP A 114 7.24 11.76 1.05
C ASP A 114 8.47 10.93 1.47
N LYS A 115 8.66 9.78 0.80
CA LYS A 115 9.84 8.91 0.97
C LYS A 115 10.82 9.06 -0.19
N GLY A 116 10.65 10.09 -1.04
CA GLY A 116 11.49 10.43 -2.19
C GLY A 116 11.94 9.22 -3.02
N ILE A 117 10.97 8.33 -3.27
CA ILE A 117 11.06 7.13 -4.13
C ILE A 117 9.80 7.01 -5.01
N THR A 118 8.97 8.06 -5.01
CA THR A 118 7.70 8.18 -5.73
C THR A 118 7.52 9.61 -6.22
N MET A 119 6.63 9.79 -7.20
CA MET A 119 6.11 11.09 -7.59
C MET A 119 4.89 11.39 -6.72
N ASP A 120 4.98 12.44 -5.91
CA ASP A 120 4.02 12.76 -4.85
C ASP A 120 3.31 14.10 -5.13
N PRO A 121 2.49 14.21 -6.19
CA PRO A 121 1.77 15.45 -6.50
C PRO A 121 0.84 15.85 -5.36
N SER A 122 0.79 17.13 -5.05
CA SER A 122 -0.02 17.71 -3.96
C SER A 122 -1.32 18.34 -4.45
N THR A 123 -1.44 18.62 -5.76
CA THR A 123 -2.66 19.10 -6.41
C THR A 123 -3.03 18.25 -7.63
N ALA A 124 -4.27 18.38 -8.11
CA ALA A 124 -4.72 17.71 -9.33
C ALA A 124 -3.89 18.15 -10.54
N GLU A 125 -3.52 19.42 -10.62
CA GLU A 125 -2.68 19.98 -11.69
C GLU A 125 -1.30 19.33 -11.70
N GLU A 126 -0.62 19.26 -10.54
CA GLU A 126 0.67 18.57 -10.41
C GLU A 126 0.56 17.08 -10.76
N TYR A 127 -0.57 16.46 -10.42
CA TYR A 127 -0.83 15.06 -10.75
C TYR A 127 -0.90 14.86 -12.27
N PHE A 128 -1.66 15.69 -12.98
CA PHE A 128 -1.73 15.60 -14.45
C PHE A 128 -0.40 15.94 -15.12
N GLN A 129 0.39 16.87 -14.58
CA GLN A 129 1.76 17.12 -15.04
C GLN A 129 2.68 15.90 -14.86
N CYS A 130 2.43 15.04 -13.85
CA CYS A 130 3.13 13.77 -13.72
C CYS A 130 2.67 12.78 -14.81
N LEU A 131 1.37 12.73 -15.12
CA LEU A 131 0.83 11.86 -16.17
C LEU A 131 1.29 12.26 -17.58
N ASP A 132 1.51 13.56 -17.82
CA ASP A 132 2.02 14.07 -19.11
C ASP A 132 3.42 13.53 -19.45
N LYS A 133 4.18 13.11 -18.42
CA LYS A 133 5.53 12.54 -18.59
C LYS A 133 5.52 11.06 -18.94
N LEU A 134 4.36 10.41 -18.96
CA LEU A 134 4.26 8.99 -19.28
C LEU A 134 4.37 8.73 -20.79
N PRO A 135 4.98 7.61 -21.21
CA PRO A 135 5.60 6.59 -20.36
C PRO A 135 6.98 7.04 -19.83
N LEU A 136 7.40 6.53 -18.67
CA LEU A 136 8.71 6.87 -18.11
C LEU A 136 9.85 6.11 -18.78
N GLY A 137 9.57 4.90 -19.30
CA GLY A 137 10.50 4.09 -20.06
C GLY A 137 11.61 3.42 -19.24
N GLU A 138 11.74 3.77 -17.95
CA GLU A 138 12.83 3.32 -17.10
C GLU A 138 12.33 2.90 -15.71
N ARG A 139 13.00 1.90 -15.13
CA ARG A 139 12.83 1.54 -13.71
C ARG A 139 13.57 2.53 -12.83
N LEU A 140 13.28 2.52 -11.53
CA LEU A 140 13.99 3.33 -10.54
C LEU A 140 15.51 3.06 -10.61
N ASP A 141 16.29 4.13 -10.50
CA ASP A 141 17.75 4.04 -10.44
C ASP A 141 18.22 3.28 -9.18
N SER A 142 19.49 2.88 -9.16
CA SER A 142 20.04 2.04 -8.10
C SER A 142 19.92 2.67 -6.70
N ASN A 143 20.05 4.00 -6.58
CA ASN A 143 19.94 4.68 -5.29
C ASN A 143 18.48 4.73 -4.81
N SER A 144 17.57 5.07 -5.71
CA SER A 144 16.12 5.06 -5.43
C SER A 144 15.62 3.66 -5.07
N LEU A 145 16.06 2.63 -5.80
CA LEU A 145 15.71 1.23 -5.51
C LEU A 145 16.25 0.76 -4.16
N LYS A 146 17.51 1.10 -3.82
CA LYS A 146 18.09 0.79 -2.50
C LYS A 146 17.27 1.46 -1.39
N ARG A 147 16.92 2.73 -1.56
CA ARG A 147 16.11 3.47 -0.59
C ARG A 147 14.70 2.87 -0.46
N ALA A 148 14.08 2.47 -1.57
CA ALA A 148 12.78 1.82 -1.58
C ALA A 148 12.81 0.49 -0.81
N ARG A 149 13.85 -0.32 -1.00
CA ARG A 149 14.04 -1.57 -0.25
C ARG A 149 14.30 -1.33 1.23
N MET A 150 15.10 -0.32 1.59
CA MET A 150 15.30 0.08 3.00
C MET A 150 13.98 0.51 3.64
N TYR A 151 13.16 1.27 2.92
CA TYR A 151 11.86 1.68 3.42
C TYR A 151 10.88 0.52 3.53
N ALA A 152 10.82 -0.37 2.54
CA ALA A 152 10.02 -1.59 2.60
C ALA A 152 10.43 -2.48 3.78
N TYR A 153 11.74 -2.67 3.99
CA TYR A 153 12.27 -3.39 5.14
C TYR A 153 11.83 -2.73 6.46
N HIS A 154 11.94 -1.40 6.54
CA HIS A 154 11.48 -0.66 7.71
C HIS A 154 9.97 -0.85 7.96
N PHE A 155 9.18 -0.72 6.90
CA PHE A 155 7.72 -0.70 6.95
C PHE A 155 7.11 -2.06 7.29
N PHE A 156 7.67 -3.15 6.75
CA PHE A 156 7.13 -4.49 6.93
C PHE A 156 7.79 -5.27 8.06
N PHE A 157 9.05 -4.98 8.41
CA PHE A 157 9.81 -5.78 9.36
C PHE A 157 10.32 -4.96 10.54
N ARG A 158 11.20 -3.98 10.30
CA ARG A 158 11.95 -3.32 11.40
C ARG A 158 11.06 -2.61 12.43
N ARG A 159 9.90 -2.08 12.02
CA ARG A 159 8.99 -1.36 12.90
C ARG A 159 8.02 -2.26 13.68
N MET A 160 8.05 -3.58 13.45
CA MET A 160 7.20 -4.53 14.17
C MET A 160 7.78 -4.81 15.56
N ILE A 161 6.89 -5.07 16.53
CA ILE A 161 7.26 -5.55 17.85
C ILE A 161 6.81 -7.01 17.94
N PRO A 162 7.72 -7.98 17.87
CA PRO A 162 7.38 -9.39 17.93
C PRO A 162 6.93 -9.78 19.35
N LEU A 163 5.93 -10.65 19.44
CA LEU A 163 5.46 -11.27 20.68
C LEU A 163 5.74 -12.76 20.60
N GLN A 164 6.56 -13.30 21.49
CA GLN A 164 7.06 -14.68 21.43
C GLN A 164 5.94 -15.73 21.61
N PHE A 165 4.83 -15.33 22.22
CA PHE A 165 3.65 -16.16 22.40
C PHE A 165 2.65 -16.07 21.23
N THR A 166 3.01 -15.46 20.11
CA THR A 166 2.15 -15.40 18.90
C THR A 166 2.64 -16.36 17.82
N GLU A 167 1.72 -17.05 17.16
CA GLU A 167 1.98 -17.94 16.04
C GLU A 167 1.03 -17.59 14.87
N PRO A 168 1.54 -17.35 13.65
CA PRO A 168 0.70 -16.99 12.52
C PRO A 168 -0.17 -18.18 12.08
N LEU A 169 -1.43 -17.91 11.75
CA LEU A 169 -2.36 -18.89 11.17
C LEU A 169 -2.73 -18.50 9.74
N SER A 170 -2.98 -19.50 8.89
CA SER A 170 -3.39 -19.30 7.50
C SER A 170 -4.84 -18.81 7.34
N GLU A 171 -5.65 -18.97 8.38
CA GLU A 171 -7.07 -18.63 8.41
C GLU A 171 -7.44 -17.88 9.69
N ASN A 172 -8.65 -17.31 9.74
CA ASN A 172 -9.12 -16.53 10.89
C ASN A 172 -9.35 -17.45 12.12
N PRO A 173 -8.84 -17.10 13.32
CA PRO A 173 -8.03 -15.92 13.63
C PRO A 173 -6.60 -16.05 13.09
N TYR A 174 -6.09 -15.04 12.38
CA TYR A 174 -4.77 -15.09 11.70
C TYR A 174 -3.56 -15.20 12.64
N VAL A 175 -3.80 -15.22 13.96
CA VAL A 175 -2.78 -15.36 15.00
C VAL A 175 -3.35 -16.25 16.10
N LYS A 176 -2.56 -17.24 16.51
CA LYS A 176 -2.79 -18.07 17.70
C LYS A 176 -1.93 -17.55 18.85
N LEU A 177 -2.51 -17.52 20.05
CA LEU A 177 -1.80 -17.16 21.28
C LEU A 177 -1.40 -18.45 22.02
N ASN A 178 -0.10 -18.63 22.23
CA ASN A 178 0.49 -19.77 22.93
C ASN A 178 0.82 -19.37 24.38
N ILE A 179 -0.21 -18.97 25.15
CA ILE A 179 -0.09 -18.58 26.56
C ILE A 179 -0.62 -19.71 27.43
N THR A 180 0.19 -20.21 28.37
CA THR A 180 -0.18 -21.33 29.27
C THR A 180 -0.31 -20.92 30.74
N SER A 181 0.21 -19.74 31.13
CA SER A 181 0.04 -19.16 32.46
C SER A 181 0.10 -17.64 32.42
N LEU A 182 -0.43 -16.98 33.46
CA LEU A 182 -0.35 -15.52 33.59
C LEU A 182 1.08 -15.03 33.84
N ASP A 183 1.95 -15.88 34.40
CA ASP A 183 3.35 -15.53 34.65
C ASP A 183 4.12 -15.17 33.36
N GLN A 184 3.68 -15.71 32.22
CA GLN A 184 4.25 -15.38 30.90
C GLN A 184 3.93 -13.96 30.43
N LEU A 185 2.99 -13.28 31.11
CA LEU A 185 2.58 -11.90 30.82
C LEU A 185 3.12 -10.90 31.85
N LEU A 186 3.88 -11.37 32.86
CA LEU A 186 4.51 -10.50 33.85
C LEU A 186 5.73 -9.78 33.25
N PRO A 187 6.12 -8.61 33.80
CA PRO A 187 7.28 -7.88 33.34
C PRO A 187 8.55 -8.73 33.27
N GLY A 188 9.29 -8.63 32.17
CA GLY A 188 10.52 -9.39 31.92
C GLY A 188 10.32 -10.76 31.30
N ALA A 189 9.07 -11.24 31.15
CA ALA A 189 8.79 -12.53 30.52
C ALA A 189 8.85 -12.47 28.98
N ASP A 190 8.45 -11.34 28.38
CA ASP A 190 8.51 -11.11 26.93
C ASP A 190 8.98 -9.67 26.62
N PRO A 191 10.12 -9.48 25.95
CA PRO A 191 10.67 -8.15 25.71
C PRO A 191 9.81 -7.30 24.77
N GLY A 192 9.01 -7.91 23.89
CA GLY A 192 8.08 -7.19 23.03
C GLY A 192 6.86 -6.70 23.81
N LEU A 193 6.33 -7.54 24.69
CA LEU A 193 5.24 -7.16 25.59
C LEU A 193 5.67 -6.05 26.55
N ASP A 194 6.86 -6.15 27.12
CA ASP A 194 7.43 -5.12 27.99
C ASP A 194 7.48 -3.76 27.28
N ILE A 195 7.99 -3.71 26.03
CA ILE A 195 8.05 -2.48 25.23
C ILE A 195 6.66 -1.90 24.98
N ILE A 196 5.66 -2.75 24.70
CA ILE A 196 4.28 -2.29 24.50
C ILE A 196 3.72 -1.71 25.79
N CYS A 197 3.87 -2.43 26.90
CA CYS A 197 3.39 -2.01 28.22
C CYS A 197 4.06 -0.71 28.67
N ASP A 198 5.38 -0.61 28.56
CA ASP A 198 6.14 0.59 28.89
C ASP A 198 5.72 1.77 28.02
N GLY A 199 5.51 1.55 26.72
CA GLY A 199 5.03 2.59 25.82
C GLY A 199 3.65 3.13 26.19
N ILE A 200 2.73 2.24 26.61
CA ILE A 200 1.38 2.62 27.04
C ILE A 200 1.39 3.31 28.41
N LEU A 201 2.13 2.76 29.38
CA LEU A 201 2.06 3.18 30.79
C LEU A 201 2.96 4.38 31.08
N SER A 202 4.11 4.49 30.41
CA SER A 202 5.13 5.51 30.68
C SER A 202 5.37 6.49 29.53
N GLY A 203 4.78 6.23 28.35
CA GLY A 203 5.05 7.02 27.14
C GLY A 203 6.41 6.73 26.51
N SER A 204 7.03 5.59 26.83
CA SER A 204 8.30 5.17 26.23
C SER A 204 8.16 4.86 24.72
N PRO A 205 9.23 4.96 23.92
CA PRO A 205 9.16 4.65 22.49
C PRO A 205 8.82 3.17 22.21
N PHE A 206 7.93 2.94 21.24
CA PHE A 206 7.60 1.60 20.70
C PHE A 206 8.68 1.09 19.73
N ILE A 207 9.92 0.94 20.21
CA ILE A 207 11.07 0.56 19.37
C ILE A 207 11.67 -0.76 19.87
N TYR A 208 11.40 -1.84 19.14
CA TYR A 208 12.02 -3.14 19.40
C TYR A 208 13.52 -3.12 19.01
N PRO A 209 14.44 -3.56 19.89
CA PRO A 209 15.88 -3.59 19.60
C PRO A 209 16.26 -4.84 18.79
N ALA A 210 15.73 -4.93 17.57
CA ALA A 210 15.91 -6.05 16.63
C ALA A 210 17.39 -6.37 16.36
N GLU A 211 18.26 -5.38 16.36
CA GLU A 211 19.71 -5.54 16.18
C GLU A 211 20.40 -6.32 17.31
N ARG A 212 19.76 -6.42 18.48
CA ARG A 212 20.25 -7.20 19.63
C ARG A 212 19.48 -8.49 19.84
N LEU A 213 18.16 -8.45 19.63
CA LEU A 213 17.26 -9.56 19.95
C LEU A 213 16.92 -10.46 18.74
N GLY A 214 17.21 -10.00 17.52
CA GLY A 214 16.82 -10.67 16.28
C GLY A 214 15.36 -10.40 15.88
N ILE A 215 15.00 -10.75 14.63
CA ILE A 215 13.62 -10.68 14.12
C ILE A 215 13.03 -12.06 13.77
N ASP A 216 13.84 -13.12 13.84
CA ASP A 216 13.56 -14.44 13.26
C ASP A 216 12.69 -15.36 14.15
N ARG A 217 11.97 -14.78 15.13
CA ARG A 217 11.04 -15.52 16.00
C ARG A 217 9.59 -15.05 15.80
N VAL A 218 9.22 -14.78 14.55
CA VAL A 218 7.85 -14.46 14.12
C VAL A 218 7.41 -15.46 13.07
#